data_AF-A0A0F9BGC4-F1
#
_entry.id   AF-A0A0F9BGC4-F1
#
_cell.length_a   1.000
_cell.length_b   1.000
_cell.length_c   1.000
_cell.angle_alpha   90.00
_cell.angle_beta   90.00
_cell.angle_gamma   90.00
#
_symmetry.space_group_name_H-M   'P 1'
#
loop_
_entity.id
_entity.type
_entity.pdbx_description
1 polymer ?
#
loop_
_entity_poly.entity_id
_entity_poly.type
_entity_poly.pdbx_seq_one_letter_code
_entity_poly.pdbx_strand_id
1 'polypeptide(L)'
;MFRMKPLTAGIVAVALTFFASAAAYAQTETGNAYTYKIAVERHLEARLYKVLKEVTKVEDLVIIVSAEVTTPDEKQGSGKRALLLPGVPTRERLGVEGATTTEGAQSSVIVQSLKLTVLVDSSTSQTTIDTIHDVALSALDFDPDRGDRIEIRKVDYLSHRFKWGVLMLPQNLIIIILGIVGSVFLAAAALFFMNPFRSLAVSIKDIDWPTVRGTPAHNDLMPLSRTMPSEDYYREARTMTTRLQPHMQPRAPLPGGSVLSRATTSPAPASCLKKRRLRTWR
;
A
#
# COMPACT_ATOMS: atom_id res chain seq x y z
N MET A 1 -42.84 -19.75 -12.21
CA MET A 1 -43.03 -18.78 -13.32
C MET A 1 -43.23 -17.39 -12.73
N PHE A 2 -42.16 -16.62 -12.52
CA PHE A 2 -42.22 -15.25 -12.01
C PHE A 2 -42.08 -14.27 -13.18
N ARG A 3 -43.19 -13.60 -13.53
CA ARG A 3 -43.23 -12.53 -14.55
C ARG A 3 -42.66 -11.26 -13.90
N MET A 4 -41.36 -11.02 -14.03
CA MET A 4 -40.74 -9.75 -13.60
C MET A 4 -41.19 -8.62 -14.55
N LYS A 5 -41.65 -7.52 -13.95
CA LYS A 5 -42.13 -6.33 -14.67
C LYS A 5 -40.91 -5.59 -15.28
N PRO A 6 -40.88 -5.31 -16.60
CA PRO A 6 -39.70 -4.80 -17.30
C PRO A 6 -39.37 -3.31 -17.04
N LEU A 7 -40.14 -2.61 -16.22
CA LEU A 7 -40.03 -1.15 -16.06
C LEU A 7 -38.87 -0.69 -15.17
N THR A 8 -38.29 -1.55 -14.33
CA THR A 8 -37.18 -1.17 -13.43
C THR A 8 -35.78 -1.43 -14.01
N ALA A 9 -35.67 -2.23 -15.07
CA ALA A 9 -34.38 -2.56 -15.69
C ALA A 9 -33.80 -1.39 -16.52
N GLY A 10 -34.65 -0.53 -17.09
CA GLY A 10 -34.21 0.57 -17.96
C GLY A 10 -33.49 1.70 -17.22
N ILE A 11 -33.91 2.03 -15.99
CA ILE A 11 -33.34 3.15 -15.22
C ILE A 11 -31.93 2.81 -14.72
N VAL A 12 -31.68 1.54 -14.37
CA VAL A 12 -30.35 1.09 -13.91
C VAL A 12 -29.33 1.09 -15.05
N ALA A 13 -29.75 0.75 -16.28
CA ALA A 13 -28.85 0.71 -17.43
C ALA A 13 -28.39 2.11 -17.90
N VAL A 14 -29.27 3.13 -17.83
CA VAL A 14 -28.94 4.51 -18.22
C VAL A 14 -28.04 5.20 -17.17
N ALA A 15 -28.21 4.87 -15.89
CA ALA A 15 -27.32 5.37 -14.84
C ALA A 15 -25.90 4.78 -14.95
N LEU A 16 -25.76 3.54 -15.44
CA LEU A 16 -24.46 2.88 -15.58
C LEU A 16 -23.63 3.41 -16.76
N THR A 17 -24.27 3.84 -17.85
CA THR A 17 -23.57 4.34 -19.04
C THR A 17 -23.03 5.76 -18.87
N PHE A 18 -23.65 6.58 -18.02
CA PHE A 18 -23.17 7.94 -17.74
C PHE A 18 -21.88 7.98 -16.93
N PHE A 19 -21.62 6.97 -16.09
CA PHE A 19 -20.37 6.87 -15.30
C PHE A 19 -19.17 6.39 -16.11
N ALA A 20 -19.38 5.64 -17.19
CA ALA A 20 -18.29 5.06 -17.98
C ALA A 20 -17.60 6.04 -18.94
N SER A 21 -18.28 7.13 -19.34
CA SER A 21 -17.78 8.05 -20.37
C SER A 21 -16.82 9.14 -19.85
N ALA A 22 -16.76 9.36 -18.52
CA ALA A 22 -15.90 10.39 -17.92
C ALA A 22 -14.45 9.94 -17.70
N ALA A 23 -14.12 8.66 -17.89
CA ALA A 23 -12.80 8.11 -17.58
C ALA A 23 -11.79 8.14 -18.75
N ALA A 24 -12.19 8.56 -19.95
CA ALA A 24 -11.38 8.42 -21.17
C ALA A 24 -10.53 9.66 -21.54
N TYR A 25 -10.63 10.76 -20.81
CA TYR A 25 -9.93 12.01 -21.12
C TYR A 25 -8.96 12.41 -20.01
N ALA A 26 -7.81 11.73 -19.88
CA ALA A 26 -6.61 12.32 -19.27
C ALA A 26 -5.38 11.45 -19.52
N GLN A 27 -4.25 12.11 -19.81
CA GLN A 27 -2.86 11.63 -19.68
C GLN A 27 -2.25 10.85 -20.86
N THR A 28 -1.40 11.50 -21.67
CA THR A 28 -0.34 10.76 -22.38
C THR A 28 1.00 11.47 -22.64
N GLU A 29 1.19 12.78 -22.46
CA GLU A 29 2.49 13.40 -22.81
C GLU A 29 3.37 13.90 -21.66
N THR A 30 2.87 13.99 -20.43
CA THR A 30 3.70 14.37 -19.26
C THR A 30 4.27 13.19 -18.49
N GLY A 31 4.00 11.94 -18.92
CA GLY A 31 4.24 10.72 -18.14
C GLY A 31 5.68 10.53 -17.66
N ASN A 32 6.69 10.83 -18.50
CA ASN A 32 8.09 10.48 -18.18
C ASN A 32 8.71 11.31 -17.05
N ALA A 33 8.42 12.62 -16.98
CA ALA A 33 8.92 13.46 -15.90
C ALA A 33 8.27 13.10 -14.55
N TYR A 34 6.97 12.77 -14.58
CA TYR A 34 6.25 12.33 -13.38
C TYR A 34 6.69 10.95 -12.89
N THR A 35 6.88 9.98 -13.79
CA THR A 35 7.36 8.64 -13.40
C THR A 35 8.76 8.72 -12.79
N TYR A 36 9.64 9.54 -13.38
CA TYR A 36 10.96 9.80 -12.82
C TYR A 36 10.88 10.47 -11.44
N LYS A 37 10.07 11.52 -11.29
CA LYS A 37 9.86 12.18 -10.00
C LYS A 37 9.41 11.19 -8.92
N ILE A 38 8.39 10.38 -9.20
CA ILE A 38 7.88 9.37 -8.27
C ILE A 38 8.95 8.34 -7.92
N ALA A 39 9.75 7.90 -8.91
CA ALA A 39 10.83 6.96 -8.68
C ALA A 39 11.91 7.53 -7.76
N VAL A 40 12.30 8.80 -7.96
CA VAL A 40 13.27 9.49 -7.11
C VAL A 40 12.73 9.69 -5.70
N GLU A 41 11.51 10.21 -5.55
CA GLU A 41 10.86 10.40 -4.24
C GLU A 41 10.83 9.10 -3.45
N ARG A 42 10.36 8.02 -4.08
CA ARG A 42 10.25 6.70 -3.45
C ARG A 42 11.61 6.10 -3.08
N HIS A 43 12.62 6.27 -3.94
CA HIS A 43 13.97 5.77 -3.67
C HIS A 43 14.61 6.51 -2.48
N LEU A 44 14.48 7.84 -2.43
CA LEU A 44 14.99 8.65 -1.33
C LEU A 44 14.25 8.36 -0.02
N GLU A 45 12.92 8.22 -0.07
CA GLU A 45 12.10 7.85 1.07
C GLU A 45 12.53 6.49 1.65
N ALA A 46 12.64 5.46 0.80
CA ALA A 46 13.00 4.11 1.23
C ALA A 46 14.42 4.05 1.83
N ARG A 47 15.37 4.76 1.22
CA ARG A 47 16.75 4.83 1.72
C ARG A 47 16.79 5.55 3.08
N LEU A 48 16.15 6.71 3.18
CA LEU A 48 16.15 7.50 4.41
C LEU A 48 15.42 6.77 5.54
N TYR A 49 14.29 6.12 5.25
CA TYR A 49 13.55 5.31 6.20
C TYR A 49 14.43 4.20 6.79
N LYS A 50 15.17 3.47 5.94
CA LYS A 50 16.06 2.41 6.40
C LYS A 50 17.18 2.93 7.31
N VAL A 51 17.80 4.04 6.94
CA VAL A 51 18.90 4.64 7.72
C VAL A 51 18.39 5.18 9.06
N LEU A 52 17.29 5.94 9.05
CA LEU A 52 16.71 6.50 10.27
C LEU A 52 16.22 5.41 11.22
N LYS A 53 15.60 4.35 10.70
CA LYS A 53 15.14 3.21 11.51
C LYS A 53 16.29 2.52 12.22
N GLU A 54 17.41 2.32 11.52
CA GLU A 54 18.60 1.66 12.09
C GLU A 54 19.27 2.52 13.18
N VAL A 55 19.43 3.83 12.93
CA VAL A 55 20.14 4.73 13.85
C VAL A 55 19.29 5.07 15.08
N THR A 56 18.02 5.38 14.88
CA THR A 56 17.17 5.92 15.96
C THR A 56 16.42 4.85 16.74
N LYS A 57 16.26 3.65 16.16
CA LYS A 57 15.40 2.57 16.68
C LYS A 57 13.94 3.00 16.93
N VAL A 58 13.50 4.09 16.31
CA VAL A 58 12.10 4.54 16.37
C VAL A 58 11.32 3.79 15.30
N GLU A 59 10.22 3.14 15.71
CA GLU A 59 9.37 2.37 14.80
C GLU A 59 8.33 3.26 14.10
N ASP A 60 7.81 4.25 14.82
CA ASP A 60 6.73 5.13 14.38
C ASP A 60 7.29 6.44 13.79
N LEU A 61 7.73 6.35 12.54
CA LEU A 61 8.26 7.50 11.79
C LEU A 61 7.63 7.54 10.40
N VAL A 62 7.09 8.70 10.02
CA VAL A 62 6.53 8.92 8.68
C VAL A 62 7.38 9.94 7.95
N ILE A 63 7.91 9.55 6.80
CA ILE A 63 8.80 10.37 5.97
C ILE A 63 8.06 10.72 4.69
N ILE A 64 8.05 11.99 4.35
CA ILE A 64 7.52 12.47 3.08
C ILE A 64 8.64 13.24 2.39
N VAL A 65 9.08 12.72 1.25
CA VAL A 65 10.06 13.39 0.39
C VAL A 65 9.32 13.92 -0.82
N SER A 66 9.45 15.21 -1.11
CA SER A 66 8.98 15.81 -2.35
C SER A 66 10.16 16.36 -3.13
N ALA A 67 10.31 15.91 -4.38
CA ALA A 67 11.34 16.38 -5.29
C ALA A 67 10.73 17.32 -6.33
N GLU A 68 11.31 18.50 -6.49
CA GLU A 68 11.02 19.37 -7.61
C GLU A 68 11.93 19.01 -8.77
N VAL A 69 11.31 18.61 -9.86
CA VAL A 69 11.98 18.02 -11.00
C VAL A 69 11.63 18.88 -12.21
N THR A 70 12.63 19.34 -12.94
CA THR A 70 12.39 20.07 -14.19
C THR A 70 13.12 19.46 -15.36
N THR A 71 12.42 19.45 -16.49
CA THR A 71 12.99 19.16 -17.78
C THR A 71 13.70 20.41 -18.32
N PRO A 72 14.85 20.24 -18.98
CA PRO A 72 15.66 21.36 -19.49
C PRO A 72 14.91 22.18 -20.56
N ASP A 73 13.93 21.57 -21.23
CA ASP A 73 13.15 22.19 -22.30
C ASP A 73 12.23 23.31 -21.80
N GLU A 74 11.79 23.26 -20.54
CA GLU A 74 10.89 24.27 -19.99
C GLU A 74 11.62 25.54 -19.52
N LYS A 75 12.90 25.42 -19.14
CA LYS A 75 13.72 26.57 -18.67
C LYS A 75 14.33 27.41 -19.79
N GLN A 76 14.30 26.97 -21.05
CA GLN A 76 14.81 27.78 -22.17
C GLN A 76 13.78 28.78 -22.74
N GLY A 77 12.54 28.81 -22.24
CA GLY A 77 11.47 29.66 -22.76
C GLY A 77 11.62 31.17 -22.51
N SER A 78 12.41 31.63 -21.53
CA SER A 78 12.35 33.05 -21.10
C SER A 78 13.65 33.85 -21.10
N GLY A 79 14.82 33.26 -21.41
CA GLY A 79 16.09 33.92 -21.12
C GLY A 79 16.97 34.24 -22.32
N LYS A 80 17.21 33.27 -23.20
CA LYS A 80 18.18 33.41 -24.29
C LYS A 80 17.73 32.55 -25.45
N ARG A 81 16.81 33.08 -26.26
CA ARG A 81 16.77 32.71 -27.69
C ARG A 81 18.11 33.12 -28.27
N ALA A 82 19.11 32.25 -28.13
CA ALA A 82 20.31 32.34 -28.93
C ALA A 82 19.83 32.42 -30.37
N LEU A 83 20.17 33.52 -31.04
CA LEU A 83 19.85 33.80 -32.43
C LEU A 83 20.45 32.66 -33.28
N LEU A 84 19.70 31.57 -33.46
CA LEU A 84 20.08 30.49 -34.35
C LEU A 84 19.82 31.00 -35.77
N LEU A 85 20.90 31.42 -36.41
CA LEU A 85 20.89 31.75 -37.83
C LEU A 85 20.54 30.45 -38.60
N PRO A 86 19.53 30.47 -39.49
CA PRO A 86 19.17 29.30 -40.27
C PRO A 86 20.36 28.91 -41.15
N GLY A 87 20.86 27.67 -41.02
CA GLY A 87 21.89 27.12 -41.90
C GLY A 87 23.17 26.64 -41.21
N VAL A 88 23.31 26.73 -39.89
CA VAL A 88 24.44 26.12 -39.18
C VAL A 88 23.99 24.85 -38.45
N PRO A 89 24.46 23.66 -38.85
CA PRO A 89 24.17 22.42 -38.12
C PRO A 89 24.72 22.55 -36.70
N THR A 90 23.83 22.45 -35.71
CA THR A 90 24.19 22.48 -34.30
C THR A 90 25.03 21.27 -33.97
N ARG A 91 26.35 21.46 -33.82
CA ARG A 91 27.22 20.47 -33.20
C ARG A 91 26.77 20.33 -31.75
N GLU A 92 26.11 19.23 -31.43
CA GLU A 92 25.87 18.79 -30.06
C GLU A 92 27.20 18.85 -29.32
N ARG A 93 27.29 19.69 -28.29
CA ARG A 93 28.48 19.76 -27.44
C ARG A 93 28.50 18.52 -26.57
N LEU A 94 29.08 17.45 -27.12
CA LEU A 94 29.63 16.34 -26.37
C LEU A 94 30.76 16.90 -25.49
N GLY A 95 30.49 17.12 -24.21
CA GLY A 95 31.53 17.43 -23.23
C GLY A 95 31.27 18.70 -22.41
N VAL A 96 30.44 18.56 -21.37
CA VAL A 96 30.83 19.04 -20.03
C VAL A 96 30.48 17.92 -19.06
N GLU A 97 31.52 17.36 -18.48
CA GLU A 97 31.53 16.20 -17.60
C GLU A 97 30.77 16.49 -16.30
N GLY A 98 29.86 15.60 -15.93
CA GLY A 98 29.14 15.64 -14.68
C GLY A 98 28.13 14.49 -14.57
N ALA A 99 28.63 13.31 -14.18
CA ALA A 99 27.90 12.11 -13.75
C ALA A 99 27.06 11.35 -14.81
N THR A 100 27.75 10.40 -15.43
CA THR A 100 27.28 9.07 -15.88
C THR A 100 25.91 8.61 -15.38
N THR A 101 24.96 8.45 -16.29
CA THR A 101 24.20 7.20 -16.48
C THR A 101 23.71 7.10 -17.94
N THR A 102 24.36 6.19 -18.68
CA THR A 102 23.80 5.30 -19.72
C THR A 102 22.61 5.78 -20.57
N GLU A 103 22.98 6.24 -21.76
CA GLU A 103 22.47 5.80 -23.08
C GLU A 103 20.97 5.61 -23.27
N GLY A 104 20.37 6.56 -23.99
CA GLY A 104 19.18 6.30 -24.83
C GLY A 104 17.96 7.14 -24.48
N ALA A 105 17.95 8.41 -24.93
CA ALA A 105 16.73 9.19 -25.14
C ALA A 105 15.77 9.38 -23.94
N GLN A 106 16.31 9.60 -22.74
CA GLN A 106 15.54 10.23 -21.66
C GLN A 106 16.02 11.67 -21.51
N SER A 107 15.15 12.62 -21.85
CA SER A 107 15.26 14.03 -21.50
C SER A 107 15.94 14.16 -20.14
N SER A 108 17.03 14.92 -20.04
CA SER A 108 17.85 15.01 -18.82
C SER A 108 17.04 15.68 -17.70
N VAL A 109 16.25 14.90 -17.00
CA VAL A 109 15.38 15.37 -15.92
C VAL A 109 16.27 15.72 -14.72
N ILE A 110 16.30 17.00 -14.32
CA ILE A 110 17.17 17.49 -13.24
C ILE A 110 16.34 17.78 -11.99
N VAL A 111 16.81 17.33 -10.82
CA VAL A 111 16.22 17.63 -9.51
C VAL A 111 16.68 19.02 -9.06
N GLN A 112 15.76 19.98 -8.99
CA GLN A 112 16.06 21.34 -8.55
C GLN A 112 16.13 21.46 -7.04
N SER A 113 15.05 21.08 -6.36
CA SER A 113 14.87 21.28 -4.93
C SER A 113 14.29 20.02 -4.29
N LEU A 114 14.65 19.79 -3.03
CA LEU A 114 14.16 18.70 -2.20
C LEU A 114 13.46 19.27 -0.97
N LYS A 115 12.22 18.85 -0.76
CA LYS A 115 11.46 19.14 0.47
C LYS A 115 11.26 17.86 1.25
N LEU A 116 11.91 17.77 2.41
CA LEU A 116 11.76 16.67 3.35
C LEU A 116 10.82 17.09 4.49
N THR A 117 9.75 16.33 4.71
CA THR A 117 8.91 16.46 5.91
C THR A 117 9.00 15.16 6.70
N VAL A 118 9.50 15.24 7.94
CA VAL A 118 9.54 14.10 8.85
C VAL A 118 8.50 14.33 9.94
N LEU A 119 7.56 13.40 10.04
CA LEU A 119 6.59 13.36 11.13
C LEU A 119 7.10 12.35 12.16
N VAL A 120 7.17 12.80 13.41
CA VAL A 120 7.71 12.03 14.53
C VAL A 120 6.70 12.07 15.68
N ASP A 121 6.59 10.98 16.44
CA ASP A 121 5.70 10.96 17.60
C ASP A 121 6.08 12.05 18.61
N SER A 122 5.08 12.68 19.20
CA SER A 122 5.24 13.66 20.27
C SER A 122 5.99 13.15 21.50
N SER A 123 5.94 11.84 21.76
CA SER A 123 6.66 11.18 22.84
C SER A 123 8.17 11.15 22.63
N THR A 124 8.64 11.46 21.41
CA THR A 124 10.05 11.38 21.04
C THR A 124 10.86 12.51 21.66
N SER A 125 11.99 12.16 22.26
CA SER A 125 12.91 13.12 22.88
C SER A 125 13.50 14.10 21.86
N GLN A 126 13.78 15.33 22.29
CA GLN A 126 14.36 16.36 21.42
C GLN A 126 15.75 15.93 20.87
N THR A 127 16.54 15.24 21.68
CA THR A 127 17.85 14.72 21.26
C THR A 127 17.76 13.74 20.09
N THR A 128 16.71 12.92 20.05
CA THR A 128 16.45 12.02 18.92
C THR A 128 16.08 12.80 17.67
N ILE A 129 15.34 13.90 17.82
CA ILE A 129 14.94 14.77 16.70
C ILE A 129 16.15 15.45 16.08
N ASP A 130 17.07 15.95 16.90
CA ASP A 130 18.31 16.55 16.42
C ASP A 130 19.17 15.50 15.68
N THR A 131 19.19 14.26 16.18
CA THR A 131 19.87 13.14 15.49
C THR A 131 19.20 12.81 14.15
N ILE A 132 17.86 12.80 14.09
CA ILE A 132 17.11 12.58 12.84
C ILE A 132 17.47 13.68 11.83
N HIS A 133 17.55 14.92 12.28
CA HIS A 133 17.91 16.06 11.45
C HIS A 133 19.30 15.90 10.84
N ASP A 134 20.30 15.58 11.66
CA ASP A 134 21.69 15.44 11.21
C ASP A 134 21.88 14.25 10.26
N VAL A 135 21.22 13.13 10.55
CA VAL A 135 21.24 11.94 9.68
C VAL A 135 20.54 12.23 8.35
N ALA A 136 19.43 12.97 8.37
CA ALA A 136 18.72 13.36 7.15
C ALA A 136 19.56 14.29 6.26
N LEU A 137 20.23 15.29 6.85
CA LEU A 137 21.18 16.16 6.15
C LEU A 137 22.28 15.35 5.47
N SER A 138 22.88 14.40 6.21
CA SER A 138 23.97 13.58 5.69
C SER A 138 23.52 12.54 4.65
N ALA A 139 22.30 12.00 4.76
CA ALA A 139 21.82 10.94 3.88
C ALA A 139 21.33 11.46 2.52
N LEU A 140 20.80 12.68 2.47
CA LEU A 140 20.23 13.29 1.27
C LEU A 140 21.20 14.24 0.55
N ASP A 141 22.39 14.50 1.11
CA ASP A 141 23.35 15.49 0.60
C ASP A 141 22.69 16.86 0.40
N PHE A 142 22.04 17.32 1.47
CA PHE A 142 21.16 18.47 1.44
C PHE A 142 21.94 19.76 1.19
N ASP A 143 21.48 20.56 0.22
CA ASP A 143 22.13 21.81 -0.15
C ASP A 143 21.17 23.01 0.03
N PRO A 144 21.43 23.91 0.98
CA PRO A 144 20.60 25.09 1.17
C PRO A 144 20.62 26.05 -0.03
N ASP A 145 21.69 26.04 -0.84
CA ASP A 145 21.81 26.92 -1.99
C ASP A 145 20.89 26.47 -3.14
N ARG A 146 20.53 25.17 -3.18
CA ARG A 146 19.53 24.61 -4.11
C ARG A 146 18.09 24.93 -3.69
N GLY A 147 17.88 25.50 -2.51
CA GLY A 147 16.57 25.79 -1.95
C GLY A 147 15.91 24.58 -1.30
N ASP A 148 16.69 23.56 -0.93
CA ASP A 148 16.19 22.40 -0.22
C ASP A 148 15.63 22.83 1.16
N ARG A 149 14.58 22.15 1.67
CA ARG A 149 13.98 22.44 2.98
C ARG A 149 13.73 21.16 3.80
N ILE A 150 14.11 21.17 5.08
CA ILE A 150 13.77 20.11 6.04
C ILE A 150 12.77 20.67 7.05
N GLU A 151 11.67 19.97 7.23
CA GLU A 151 10.65 20.31 8.22
C GLU A 151 10.35 19.09 9.09
N ILE A 152 10.67 19.16 10.38
CA ILE A 152 10.37 18.11 11.35
C ILE A 152 9.17 18.55 12.17
N ARG A 153 8.08 17.77 12.11
CA ARG A 153 6.85 18.04 12.88
C ARG A 153 6.61 16.93 13.89
N LYS A 154 6.35 17.31 15.13
CA LYS A 154 5.83 16.40 16.16
C LYS A 154 4.34 16.21 15.93
N VAL A 155 3.89 14.96 15.85
CA VAL A 155 2.49 14.58 15.68
C VAL A 155 2.11 13.57 16.75
N ASP A 156 0.96 13.73 17.36
CA ASP A 156 0.45 12.75 18.34
C ASP A 156 -0.22 11.59 17.58
N TYR A 157 0.52 10.52 17.26
CA TYR A 157 -0.08 9.33 16.61
C TYR A 157 -1.13 8.68 17.50
N LEU A 158 -0.93 8.74 18.82
CA LEU A 158 -1.86 8.20 19.82
C LEU A 158 -3.16 9.01 19.98
N SER A 159 -3.27 10.21 19.38
CA SER A 159 -4.47 11.05 19.52
C SER A 159 -5.72 10.42 18.87
N HIS A 160 -5.52 9.46 17.95
CA HIS A 160 -6.60 8.72 17.30
C HIS A 160 -7.00 7.43 18.03
N ARG A 161 -6.67 7.27 19.32
CA ARG A 161 -7.33 6.23 20.13
C ARG A 161 -8.83 6.43 19.98
N PHE A 162 -9.50 5.44 19.41
CA PHE A 162 -10.93 5.44 19.16
C PHE A 162 -11.67 5.85 20.44
N LYS A 163 -12.06 7.12 20.51
CA LYS A 163 -12.80 7.64 21.65
C LYS A 163 -14.21 7.13 21.47
N TRP A 164 -14.60 6.12 22.24
CA TRP A 164 -15.97 5.61 22.27
C TRP A 164 -17.01 6.73 22.49
N GLY A 165 -16.61 7.85 23.12
CA GLY A 165 -17.45 9.05 23.22
C GLY A 165 -17.79 9.73 21.89
N VAL A 166 -16.96 9.60 20.84
CA VAL A 166 -17.22 10.16 19.50
C VAL A 166 -18.35 9.42 18.80
N LEU A 167 -18.53 8.12 19.06
CA LEU A 167 -19.71 7.37 18.61
C LEU A 167 -21.01 7.88 19.26
N MET A 168 -20.93 8.38 20.49
CA MET A 168 -22.08 8.87 21.26
C MET A 168 -22.45 10.34 20.95
N LEU A 169 -21.76 10.99 20.01
CA LEU A 169 -22.20 12.28 19.50
C LEU A 169 -23.57 12.14 18.81
N PRO A 170 -24.53 13.07 19.05
CA PRO A 170 -25.91 12.91 18.62
C PRO A 170 -26.05 12.72 17.10
N GLN A 171 -25.18 13.37 16.31
CA GLN A 171 -25.17 13.23 14.85
C GLN A 171 -24.74 11.82 14.39
N ASN A 172 -23.71 11.25 15.00
CA ASN A 172 -23.24 9.91 14.66
C ASN A 172 -24.22 8.83 15.15
N LEU A 173 -24.87 9.07 16.28
CA LEU A 173 -25.84 8.16 16.89
C LEU A 173 -27.06 7.95 15.97
N ILE A 174 -27.57 9.03 15.34
CA ILE A 174 -28.66 8.91 14.35
C ILE A 174 -28.24 8.03 13.17
N ILE A 175 -27.02 8.21 12.64
CA ILE A 175 -26.50 7.41 11.52
C ILE A 175 -26.37 5.94 11.92
N ILE A 176 -25.86 5.66 13.12
CA ILE A 176 -25.73 4.29 13.64
C ILE A 176 -27.10 3.64 13.81
N ILE A 177 -28.07 4.33 14.43
CA ILE A 177 -29.45 3.83 14.57
C ILE A 177 -30.05 3.55 13.19
N LEU A 178 -29.92 4.49 12.25
CA LEU A 178 -30.45 4.33 10.90
C LEU A 178 -29.78 3.17 10.17
N GLY A 179 -28.48 2.95 10.36
CA GLY A 179 -27.75 1.79 9.83
C GLY A 179 -28.22 0.48 10.42
N ILE A 180 -28.48 0.43 11.73
CA ILE A 180 -29.03 -0.76 12.40
C ILE A 180 -30.46 -1.03 11.91
N VAL A 181 -31.33 -0.03 11.91
CA VAL A 181 -32.72 -0.15 11.44
C VAL A 181 -32.75 -0.55 9.96
N GLY A 182 -31.90 0.07 9.14
CA GLY A 182 -31.76 -0.25 7.72
C GLY A 182 -31.26 -1.66 7.48
N SER A 183 -30.27 -2.14 8.24
CA SER A 183 -29.76 -3.50 8.11
C SER A 183 -30.78 -4.56 8.55
N VAL A 184 -31.51 -4.32 9.65
CA VAL A 184 -32.62 -5.19 10.09
C VAL A 184 -33.74 -5.21 9.05
N PHE A 185 -34.11 -4.06 8.51
CA PHE A 185 -35.12 -3.96 7.46
C PHE A 185 -34.69 -4.70 6.19
N LEU A 186 -33.43 -4.54 5.76
CA LEU A 186 -32.88 -5.23 4.59
C LEU A 186 -32.84 -6.75 4.81
N ALA A 187 -32.43 -7.20 6.00
CA ALA A 187 -32.43 -8.62 6.35
C ALA A 187 -33.84 -9.20 6.38
N ALA A 188 -34.82 -8.48 6.96
CA ALA A 188 -36.22 -8.89 6.96
C ALA A 188 -36.79 -8.97 5.54
N ALA A 189 -36.48 -7.99 4.69
CA ALA A 189 -36.86 -8.01 3.29
C ALA A 189 -36.24 -9.19 2.55
N ALA A 190 -34.94 -9.46 2.75
CA ALA A 190 -34.26 -10.61 2.15
C ALA A 190 -34.89 -11.94 2.59
N LEU A 191 -35.20 -12.10 3.88
CA LEU A 191 -35.93 -13.26 4.39
C LEU A 191 -37.33 -13.35 3.77
N PHE A 192 -38.04 -12.24 3.63
CA PHE A 192 -39.36 -12.23 3.00
C PHE A 192 -39.32 -12.66 1.53
N PHE A 193 -38.34 -12.18 0.76
CA PHE A 193 -38.20 -12.51 -0.65
C PHE A 193 -37.65 -13.93 -0.89
N MET A 194 -36.76 -14.42 -0.04
CA MET A 194 -36.21 -15.79 -0.16
C MET A 194 -37.18 -16.87 0.30
N ASN A 195 -38.30 -16.50 0.92
CA ASN A 195 -39.35 -17.40 1.40
C ASN A 195 -38.82 -18.66 2.14
N PRO A 196 -37.84 -18.53 3.05
CA PRO A 196 -37.23 -19.66 3.76
C PRO A 196 -38.26 -20.40 4.62
N PHE A 197 -39.34 -19.72 5.01
CA PHE A 197 -40.47 -20.32 5.73
C PHE A 197 -41.16 -21.44 4.96
N ARG A 198 -41.12 -21.46 3.62
CA ARG A 198 -41.65 -22.60 2.85
C ARG A 198 -40.79 -23.84 3.04
N SER A 199 -39.47 -23.68 3.02
CA SER A 199 -38.54 -24.79 3.30
C SER A 199 -38.70 -25.29 4.73
N LEU A 200 -38.80 -24.37 5.70
CA LEU A 200 -38.97 -24.71 7.10
C LEU A 200 -40.34 -25.35 7.40
N ALA A 201 -41.42 -24.92 6.73
CA ALA A 201 -42.75 -25.51 6.90
C ALA A 201 -42.83 -26.95 6.35
N VAL A 202 -42.07 -27.25 5.28
CA VAL A 202 -41.94 -28.63 4.79
C VAL A 202 -41.14 -29.45 5.80
N SER A 203 -39.98 -28.96 6.24
CA SER A 203 -39.16 -29.66 7.23
C SER A 203 -39.86 -29.89 8.57
N ILE A 204 -40.73 -28.99 9.04
CA ILE A 204 -41.49 -29.17 10.30
C ILE A 204 -42.59 -30.24 10.18
N LYS A 205 -43.15 -30.42 8.98
CA LYS A 205 -44.14 -31.49 8.72
C LYS A 205 -43.50 -32.86 8.65
N ASP A 206 -42.27 -32.92 8.15
CA ASP A 206 -41.49 -34.17 8.03
C ASP A 206 -40.84 -34.58 9.37
N ILE A 207 -40.86 -33.71 10.39
CA ILE A 207 -40.47 -34.10 11.74
C ILE A 207 -41.55 -35.01 12.31
N ASP A 208 -41.17 -36.26 12.51
CA ASP A 208 -41.99 -37.29 13.13
C ASP A 208 -42.09 -37.01 14.65
N TRP A 209 -42.99 -36.09 15.00
CA TRP A 209 -43.26 -35.66 16.36
C TRP A 209 -43.57 -36.78 17.38
N PRO A 210 -44.14 -37.94 17.02
CA PRO A 210 -44.30 -39.08 17.94
C PRO A 210 -42.96 -39.62 18.44
N THR A 211 -41.96 -39.68 17.55
CA THR A 211 -40.60 -40.12 17.86
C THR A 211 -39.89 -39.12 18.78
N VAL A 212 -40.08 -37.81 18.54
CA VAL A 212 -39.48 -36.74 19.36
C VAL A 212 -40.17 -36.60 20.73
N ARG A 213 -41.49 -36.83 20.81
CA ARG A 213 -42.26 -36.75 22.06
C ARG A 213 -42.15 -38.02 22.93
N GLY A 214 -41.38 -39.01 22.49
CA GLY A 214 -41.10 -40.21 23.27
C GLY A 214 -42.35 -41.05 23.58
N THR A 215 -43.43 -40.91 22.80
CA THR A 215 -44.56 -41.82 22.90
C THR A 215 -44.11 -43.18 22.35
N PRO A 216 -44.02 -44.23 23.18
CA PRO A 216 -43.60 -45.54 22.72
C PRO A 216 -44.69 -46.08 21.79
N ALA A 217 -44.44 -46.09 20.49
CA ALA A 217 -45.23 -46.87 19.56
C ALA A 217 -45.07 -48.33 19.96
N HIS A 218 -46.12 -48.89 20.56
CA HIS A 218 -46.19 -50.26 20.98
C HIS A 218 -46.08 -51.16 19.73
N ASN A 219 -45.06 -52.02 19.69
CA ASN A 219 -44.98 -53.27 18.92
C ASN A 219 -44.34 -53.29 17.52
N ASP A 220 -43.30 -52.50 17.26
CA ASP A 220 -42.32 -52.90 16.24
C ASP A 220 -41.08 -53.49 16.91
N LEU A 221 -41.13 -54.81 17.09
CA LEU A 221 -39.96 -55.65 17.35
C LEU A 221 -39.05 -55.58 16.12
N MET A 222 -38.18 -54.58 16.04
CA MET A 222 -37.09 -54.61 15.08
C MET A 222 -36.20 -55.82 15.40
N PRO A 223 -35.99 -56.75 14.46
CA PRO A 223 -34.95 -57.75 14.60
C PRO A 223 -33.62 -57.00 14.65
N LEU A 224 -32.86 -57.22 15.73
CA LEU A 224 -31.47 -56.80 15.88
C LEU A 224 -30.58 -57.53 14.84
N SER A 225 -30.73 -57.23 13.55
CA SER A 225 -29.69 -57.52 12.56
C SER A 225 -28.64 -56.42 12.69
N ARG A 226 -27.75 -56.66 13.67
CA ARG A 226 -26.48 -55.97 13.86
C ARG A 226 -25.62 -56.19 12.61
N THR A 227 -25.88 -55.47 11.53
CA THR A 227 -24.92 -55.35 10.43
C THR A 227 -23.76 -54.51 10.97
N MET A 228 -22.66 -55.19 11.28
CA MET A 228 -21.41 -54.51 11.54
C MET A 228 -21.09 -53.61 10.35
N PRO A 229 -20.64 -52.36 10.57
CA PRO A 229 -20.09 -51.57 9.49
C PRO A 229 -18.92 -52.36 8.90
N SER A 230 -19.02 -52.73 7.62
CA SER A 230 -17.95 -53.39 6.91
C SER A 230 -16.70 -52.50 6.96
N GLU A 231 -15.54 -53.13 7.13
CA GLU A 231 -14.22 -52.46 7.21
C GLU A 231 -13.90 -51.55 6.01
N ASP A 232 -14.67 -51.66 4.92
CA ASP A 232 -14.50 -50.84 3.73
C ASP A 232 -14.69 -49.34 3.99
N TYR A 233 -15.50 -48.95 4.99
CA TYR A 233 -15.73 -47.54 5.30
C TYR A 233 -14.48 -46.83 5.87
N TYR A 234 -13.55 -47.57 6.49
CA TYR A 234 -12.28 -47.00 6.98
C TYR A 234 -11.19 -46.94 5.90
N ARG A 235 -11.32 -47.67 4.79
CA ARG A 235 -10.35 -47.61 3.68
C ARG A 235 -10.48 -46.35 2.83
N GLU A 236 -11.69 -45.79 2.71
CA GLU A 236 -11.95 -44.63 1.84
C GLU A 236 -11.62 -43.28 2.50
N ALA A 237 -11.73 -43.19 3.84
CA ALA A 237 -11.35 -41.98 4.57
C ALA A 237 -9.83 -41.71 4.57
N ARG A 238 -8.98 -42.73 4.33
CA ARG A 238 -7.52 -42.58 4.26
C ARG A 238 -6.99 -42.10 2.92
N THR A 239 -7.73 -42.26 1.82
CA THR A 239 -7.25 -41.85 0.49
C THR A 239 -7.56 -40.39 0.15
N MET A 240 -8.53 -39.76 0.83
CA MET A 240 -8.89 -38.36 0.56
C MET A 240 -7.97 -37.33 1.24
N THR A 241 -7.24 -37.70 2.29
CA THR A 241 -6.38 -36.75 3.04
C THR A 241 -5.01 -36.51 2.36
N THR A 242 -4.62 -37.35 1.40
CA THR A 242 -3.29 -37.26 0.74
C THR A 242 -3.28 -36.38 -0.51
N ARG A 243 -4.44 -35.88 -0.98
CA ARG A 243 -4.53 -35.11 -2.25
C ARG A 243 -4.46 -33.60 -2.14
N LEU A 244 -4.28 -33.05 -0.94
CA LEU A 244 -4.14 -31.60 -0.70
C LEU A 244 -2.77 -31.24 -0.12
N GLN A 245 -1.69 -31.87 -0.60
CA GLN A 245 -0.38 -31.23 -0.53
C GLN A 245 -0.25 -30.29 -1.74
N PRO A 246 -0.26 -28.96 -1.55
CA PRO A 246 0.14 -28.05 -2.61
C PRO A 246 1.60 -28.37 -2.96
N HIS A 247 1.80 -28.71 -4.22
CA HIS A 247 3.09 -28.96 -4.84
C HIS A 247 3.94 -27.68 -4.72
N MET A 248 4.69 -27.54 -3.63
CA MET A 248 5.79 -26.58 -3.56
C MET A 248 6.87 -27.10 -4.50
N GLN A 249 6.88 -26.59 -5.73
CA GLN A 249 8.01 -26.73 -6.61
C GLN A 249 9.22 -26.03 -5.99
N PRO A 250 10.37 -26.71 -5.83
CA PRO A 250 11.61 -26.04 -5.52
C PRO A 250 11.95 -25.10 -6.68
N ARG A 251 11.98 -23.79 -6.41
CA ARG A 251 12.51 -22.80 -7.34
C ARG A 251 13.94 -23.18 -7.70
N ALA A 252 14.18 -23.39 -8.99
CA ALA A 252 15.52 -23.59 -9.53
C ALA A 252 16.45 -22.43 -9.12
N PRO A 253 17.72 -22.72 -8.76
CA PRO A 253 18.71 -21.69 -8.56
C PRO A 253 18.97 -20.98 -9.90
N LEU A 254 18.81 -19.66 -9.92
CA LEU A 254 19.17 -18.82 -11.05
C LEU A 254 20.67 -18.97 -11.34
N PRO A 255 21.07 -19.20 -12.60
CA PRO A 255 22.47 -19.17 -12.99
C PRO A 255 22.93 -17.72 -13.17
N GLY A 256 24.12 -17.40 -12.66
CA GLY A 256 24.87 -16.23 -13.12
C GLY A 256 24.79 -15.01 -12.20
N GLY A 257 25.62 -15.02 -11.16
CA GLY A 257 26.04 -13.83 -10.44
C GLY A 257 27.50 -14.00 -10.05
N SER A 258 28.40 -13.69 -10.98
CA SER A 258 29.84 -13.66 -10.81
C SER A 258 30.22 -12.80 -9.61
N VAL A 259 30.55 -13.47 -8.50
CA VAL A 259 31.19 -12.86 -7.33
C VAL A 259 32.62 -12.48 -7.72
N LEU A 260 32.79 -11.25 -8.18
CA LEU A 260 34.08 -10.60 -8.26
C LEU A 260 34.49 -10.23 -6.82
N SER A 261 35.14 -11.17 -6.15
CA SER A 261 35.89 -10.94 -4.92
C SER A 261 36.99 -9.92 -5.19
N ARG A 262 36.71 -8.64 -4.94
CA ARG A 262 37.72 -7.59 -4.92
C ARG A 262 38.33 -7.54 -3.52
N ALA A 263 39.46 -8.21 -3.38
CA ALA A 263 40.39 -7.99 -2.28
C ALA A 263 40.70 -6.49 -2.19
N THR A 264 40.35 -5.86 -1.06
CA THR A 264 40.85 -4.54 -0.71
C THR A 264 41.64 -4.67 0.59
N THR A 265 42.94 -4.76 0.36
CA THR A 265 44.02 -4.57 1.32
C THR A 265 44.06 -3.11 1.78
N SER A 266 44.38 -2.90 3.06
CA SER A 266 45.17 -1.75 3.58
C SER A 266 44.44 -0.41 3.87
N PRO A 267 44.99 0.48 4.73
CA PRO A 267 45.54 0.30 6.07
C PRO A 267 44.97 1.32 7.10
N ALA A 268 45.43 1.19 8.35
CA ALA A 268 45.09 1.94 9.56
C ALA A 268 45.03 3.48 9.46
N PRO A 269 44.18 4.15 10.28
CA PRO A 269 44.29 5.59 10.50
C PRO A 269 45.26 5.91 11.65
N ALA A 270 46.36 6.58 11.29
CA ALA A 270 47.21 7.31 12.21
C ALA A 270 46.46 8.53 12.78
N SER A 271 46.29 8.55 14.09
CA SER A 271 45.76 9.67 14.86
C SER A 271 46.80 10.79 14.96
N CYS A 272 46.73 11.76 14.05
CA CYS A 272 47.50 13.01 14.14
C CYS A 272 46.62 14.10 14.76
N LEU A 273 46.74 14.23 16.08
CA LEU A 273 46.18 15.31 16.89
C LEU A 273 46.67 16.68 16.37
N LYS A 274 45.80 17.46 15.72
CA LYS A 274 46.10 18.86 15.39
C LYS A 274 45.21 19.82 16.19
N LYS A 275 45.75 20.16 17.36
CA LYS A 275 45.46 21.34 18.20
C LYS A 275 45.18 22.56 17.31
N ARG A 276 43.96 23.10 17.31
CA ARG A 276 43.66 24.42 16.74
C ARG A 276 43.17 25.36 17.83
N ARG A 277 43.94 26.44 17.98
CA ARG A 277 43.82 27.52 18.95
C ARG A 277 42.52 28.28 18.77
N LEU A 278 41.87 28.57 19.89
CA LEU A 278 40.90 29.64 20.08
C LEU A 278 41.51 30.99 19.63
N ARG A 279 40.78 31.72 18.78
CA ARG A 279 40.93 33.16 18.59
C ARG A 279 39.60 33.82 18.95
N THR A 280 39.60 34.44 20.12
CA THR A 280 38.62 35.44 20.56
C THR A 280 38.78 36.71 19.73
N TRP A 281 37.67 37.28 19.27
CA TRP A 281 37.60 38.69 18.87
C TRP A 281 36.70 39.42 19.86
N ARG A 282 37.20 40.57 20.31
CA ARG A 282 36.49 41.60 21.08
C ARG A 282 35.45 42.28 20.20
#